data_AF-A0A378QJT1-F1
#
_entry.id   AF-A0A378QJT1-F1
#
_cell.length_a   1.000
_cell.length_b   1.000
_cell.length_c   1.000
_cell.angle_alpha   90.00
_cell.angle_beta   90.00
_cell.angle_gamma   90.00
#
_symmetry.space_group_name_H-M   'P 1'
#
loop_
_entity.id
_entity.type
_entity.pdbx_description
1 polymer ?
#
loop_
_entity_poly.entity_id
_entity_poly.type
_entity_poly.pdbx_seq_one_letter_code
_entity_poly.pdbx_strand_id
1 'polypeptide(L)'
;MRLLQYLLLFLMLMANIAHAHQCYADPKQAYQALIAKQSAQKAMSVRVNINTASMGELATLNGVGAKTAQAIVDYRELMGRFDSVDDLTKVKGIGVKTLEKNRHRLTVH
;
A
#
# COMPACT_ATOMS: atom_id res chain seq x y z
N MET A 1 -25.34 -5.98 38.26
CA MET A 1 -24.05 -5.83 37.52
C MET A 1 -24.15 -6.18 36.04
N ARG A 2 -24.92 -7.19 35.63
CA ARG A 2 -25.14 -7.51 34.19
C ARG A 2 -25.80 -6.37 33.38
N LEU A 3 -26.74 -5.64 33.99
CA LEU A 3 -27.41 -4.49 33.35
C LEU A 3 -26.46 -3.33 33.01
N LEU A 4 -25.52 -3.01 33.92
CA LEU A 4 -24.50 -1.98 33.69
C LEU A 4 -23.55 -2.38 32.56
N GLN A 5 -23.23 -3.67 32.46
CA GLN A 5 -22.38 -4.20 31.41
C GLN A 5 -23.07 -4.17 30.03
N TYR A 6 -24.38 -4.43 29.95
CA TYR A 6 -25.14 -4.25 28.71
C TYR A 6 -25.29 -2.79 28.32
N LEU A 7 -25.43 -1.87 29.29
CA LEU A 7 -25.48 -0.43 29.03
C LEU A 7 -24.16 0.11 28.48
N LEU A 8 -23.03 -0.38 29.01
CA LEU A 8 -21.68 -0.05 28.50
C LEU A 8 -21.44 -0.65 27.11
N LEU A 9 -21.85 -1.90 26.87
CA LEU A 9 -21.76 -2.54 25.54
C LEU A 9 -22.61 -1.79 24.50
N PHE A 10 -23.79 -1.32 24.88
CA PHE A 10 -24.67 -0.53 24.01
C PHE A 10 -24.08 0.85 23.70
N LEU A 11 -23.50 1.53 24.70
CA LEU A 11 -22.77 2.79 24.51
C LEU A 11 -21.58 2.65 23.54
N MET A 12 -20.83 1.54 23.64
CA MET A 12 -19.73 1.25 22.73
C MET A 12 -20.20 0.91 21.31
N LEU A 13 -21.37 0.27 21.15
CA LEU A 13 -21.92 -0.06 19.83
C LEU A 13 -22.34 1.19 19.05
N MET A 14 -22.88 2.19 19.74
CA MET A 14 -23.39 3.43 19.13
C MET A 14 -22.29 4.43 18.74
N ALA A 15 -21.06 4.26 19.24
CA ALA A 15 -19.93 5.14 18.92
C ALA A 15 -19.36 4.92 17.50
N ASN A 16 -19.73 3.84 16.80
CA ASN A 16 -19.12 3.46 15.52
C ASN A 16 -19.88 3.97 14.26
N ILE A 17 -21.01 4.66 14.41
CA ILE A 17 -21.86 5.08 13.27
C ILE A 17 -21.64 6.57 12.89
N ALA A 18 -20.70 7.27 13.55
CA ALA A 18 -20.47 8.70 13.33
C ALA A 18 -19.55 9.04 12.13
N HIS A 19 -19.55 8.25 11.05
CA HIS A 19 -18.90 8.66 9.79
C HIS A 19 -19.94 9.27 8.86
N ALA A 20 -20.41 10.47 9.20
CA ALA A 20 -21.04 11.32 8.21
C ALA A 20 -20.00 11.55 7.10
N HIS A 21 -20.32 11.08 5.88
CA HIS A 21 -19.53 11.45 4.71
C HIS A 21 -19.46 12.97 4.65
N GLN A 22 -18.25 13.51 4.55
CA GLN A 22 -17.99 14.95 4.52
C GLN A 22 -18.74 15.54 3.32
N CYS A 23 -19.87 16.20 3.56
CA CYS A 23 -20.61 16.92 2.54
C CYS A 23 -19.80 18.17 2.19
N TYR A 24 -19.36 18.30 0.94
CA TYR A 24 -18.70 19.49 0.44
C TYR A 24 -19.75 20.53 0.04
N ALA A 25 -19.53 21.80 0.41
CA ALA A 25 -20.47 22.88 0.11
C ALA A 25 -20.53 23.26 -1.39
N ASP A 26 -19.50 22.90 -2.15
CA ASP A 26 -19.34 23.22 -3.58
C ASP A 26 -18.68 22.02 -4.31
N PRO A 27 -19.18 21.61 -5.50
CA PRO A 27 -18.55 20.62 -6.37
C PRO A 27 -17.04 20.85 -6.62
N LYS A 28 -16.58 22.11 -6.70
CA LYS A 28 -15.14 22.41 -6.87
C LYS A 28 -14.32 21.97 -5.65
N GLN A 29 -14.86 22.12 -4.45
CA GLN A 29 -14.20 21.67 -3.21
C GLN A 29 -14.14 20.15 -3.15
N ALA A 30 -15.22 19.48 -3.54
CA ALA A 30 -15.25 18.02 -3.65
C ALA A 30 -14.18 17.52 -4.63
N TYR A 31 -14.09 18.13 -5.81
CA TYR A 31 -13.08 17.78 -6.81
C TYR A 31 -11.65 17.96 -6.27
N GLN A 32 -11.36 19.11 -5.65
CA GLN A 32 -10.03 19.36 -5.08
C GLN A 32 -9.68 18.38 -3.96
N ALA A 33 -10.64 18.01 -3.10
CA ALA A 33 -10.43 17.02 -2.06
C ALA A 33 -10.10 15.62 -2.64
N LEU A 34 -10.74 15.24 -3.75
CA LEU A 34 -10.45 13.99 -4.46
C LEU A 34 -9.04 13.98 -5.06
N ILE A 35 -8.63 15.08 -5.71
CA ILE A 35 -7.28 15.22 -6.27
C ILE A 35 -6.23 15.27 -5.16
N ALA A 36 -6.52 15.94 -4.04
CA ALA A 36 -5.64 15.98 -2.86
C ALA A 36 -5.47 14.58 -2.24
N LYS A 37 -6.55 13.80 -2.11
CA LYS A 37 -6.49 12.42 -1.63
C LYS A 37 -5.68 11.53 -2.57
N GLN A 38 -5.91 11.63 -3.87
CA GLN A 38 -5.17 10.85 -4.87
C GLN A 38 -3.69 11.23 -4.91
N SER A 39 -3.36 12.52 -4.79
CA SER A 39 -1.98 12.99 -4.73
C SER A 39 -1.29 12.61 -3.42
N ALA A 40 -1.98 12.66 -2.28
CA ALA A 40 -1.45 12.15 -1.00
C ALA A 40 -1.20 10.63 -1.06
N GLN A 41 -2.10 9.87 -1.68
CA GLN A 41 -1.93 8.43 -1.87
C GLN A 41 -0.81 8.11 -2.86
N LYS A 42 -0.63 8.94 -3.90
CA LYS A 42 0.53 8.88 -4.80
C LYS A 42 1.83 9.31 -4.10
N ALA A 43 1.79 10.25 -3.17
CA ALA A 43 2.93 10.65 -2.36
C ALA A 43 3.28 9.59 -1.30
N MET A 44 2.32 8.77 -0.85
CA MET A 44 2.61 7.58 -0.05
C MET A 44 3.30 6.46 -0.84
N SER A 45 3.31 6.51 -2.19
CA SER A 45 4.06 5.58 -3.05
C SER A 45 5.58 5.80 -3.07
N VAL A 46 6.10 6.65 -2.17
CA VAL A 46 7.54 6.90 -2.02
C VAL A 46 8.29 5.61 -1.74
N ARG A 47 7.69 4.65 -1.03
CA ARG A 47 8.29 3.34 -0.79
C ARG A 47 7.34 2.18 -1.16
N VAL A 48 7.91 1.17 -1.79
CA VAL A 48 7.25 -0.05 -2.26
C VAL A 48 7.76 -1.21 -1.42
N ASN A 49 6.87 -1.81 -0.62
CA ASN A 49 7.20 -3.04 0.11
C ASN A 49 7.14 -4.22 -0.85
N ILE A 50 8.27 -4.86 -1.10
CA ILE A 50 8.38 -5.94 -2.09
C ILE A 50 7.63 -7.22 -1.71
N ASN A 51 7.31 -7.39 -0.43
CA ASN A 51 6.57 -8.54 0.07
C ASN A 51 5.04 -8.37 0.00
N THR A 52 4.53 -7.14 -0.15
CA THR A 52 3.08 -6.87 -0.12
C THR A 52 2.57 -6.05 -1.29
N ALA A 53 3.45 -5.33 -1.99
CA ALA A 53 3.07 -4.51 -3.13
C ALA A 53 2.37 -5.35 -4.20
N SER A 54 1.33 -4.77 -4.78
CA SER A 54 0.65 -5.29 -5.97
C SER A 54 1.58 -5.25 -7.19
N MET A 55 1.23 -5.99 -8.24
CA MET A 55 1.95 -5.92 -9.52
C MET A 55 2.01 -4.50 -10.08
N GLY A 56 0.92 -3.74 -9.94
CA GLY A 56 0.83 -2.36 -10.42
C GLY A 56 1.83 -1.45 -9.69
N GLU A 57 1.94 -1.59 -8.37
CA GLU A 57 2.90 -0.84 -7.55
C GLU A 57 4.35 -1.23 -7.87
N LEU A 58 4.63 -2.53 -8.04
CA LEU A 58 5.95 -3.03 -8.44
C LEU A 58 6.36 -2.52 -9.83
N ALA A 59 5.40 -2.44 -10.77
CA ALA A 59 5.64 -1.90 -12.11
C ALA A 59 5.90 -0.38 -12.13
N THR A 60 5.76 0.33 -11.00
CA THR A 60 6.18 1.74 -10.88
C THR A 60 7.68 1.91 -10.64
N LEU A 61 8.41 0.82 -10.39
CA LEU A 61 9.86 0.84 -10.17
C LEU A 61 10.61 1.03 -11.50
N ASN A 62 11.70 1.80 -11.48
CA ASN A 62 12.48 2.11 -12.66
C ASN A 62 13.11 0.82 -13.23
N GLY A 63 12.75 0.46 -14.47
CA GLY A 63 13.25 -0.76 -15.11
C GLY A 63 12.52 -2.05 -14.68
N VAL A 64 11.37 -1.95 -14.01
CA VAL A 64 10.50 -3.08 -13.68
C VAL A 64 9.21 -2.96 -14.50
N GLY A 65 9.11 -3.74 -15.58
CA GLY A 65 7.89 -3.85 -16.37
C GLY A 65 6.95 -4.94 -15.85
N ALA A 66 5.78 -5.10 -16.48
CA ALA A 66 4.76 -6.07 -16.06
C ALA A 66 5.29 -7.51 -15.87
N LYS A 67 6.16 -7.99 -16.78
CA LYS A 67 6.78 -9.33 -16.70
C LYS A 67 7.69 -9.47 -15.48
N THR A 68 8.50 -8.45 -15.19
CA THR A 68 9.41 -8.45 -14.03
C THR A 68 8.62 -8.30 -12.74
N ALA A 69 7.58 -7.45 -12.72
CA ALA A 69 6.68 -7.32 -11.58
C ALA A 69 6.00 -8.65 -11.25
N GLN A 70 5.51 -9.38 -12.25
CA GLN A 70 4.99 -10.74 -12.07
C GLN A 70 6.05 -11.67 -11.49
N ALA A 71 7.28 -11.67 -12.02
CA ALA A 71 8.35 -12.52 -11.51
C ALA A 71 8.69 -12.26 -10.03
N ILE A 72 8.54 -11.02 -9.53
CA ILE A 72 8.69 -10.69 -8.10
C ILE A 72 7.58 -11.35 -7.28
N VAL A 73 6.33 -11.26 -7.76
CA VAL A 73 5.16 -11.87 -7.10
C VAL A 73 5.31 -13.39 -7.08
N ASP A 74 5.63 -14.01 -8.21
CA ASP A 74 5.83 -15.45 -8.32
C ASP A 74 6.95 -15.90 -7.39
N TYR A 75 8.07 -15.16 -7.33
CA TYR A 75 9.17 -15.49 -6.45
C TYR A 75 8.72 -15.53 -4.98
N ARG A 76 8.00 -14.49 -4.50
CA ARG A 76 7.58 -14.46 -3.08
C ARG A 76 6.50 -15.49 -2.74
N GLU A 77 5.75 -15.97 -3.73
CA GLU A 77 4.77 -17.04 -3.57
C GLU A 77 5.41 -18.43 -3.56
N LEU A 78 6.43 -18.65 -4.38
CA LEU A 78 7.08 -19.96 -4.56
C LEU A 78 8.26 -20.19 -3.61
N MET A 79 9.09 -19.16 -3.41
CA MET A 79 10.32 -19.23 -2.62
C MET A 79 10.15 -18.66 -1.21
N GLY A 80 9.01 -18.01 -0.95
CA GLY A 80 8.74 -17.29 0.29
C GLY A 80 9.17 -15.83 0.23
N ARG A 81 8.89 -15.10 1.31
CA ARG A 81 9.11 -13.65 1.43
C ARG A 81 10.59 -13.29 1.25
N PHE A 82 10.85 -12.08 0.76
CA PHE A 82 12.18 -11.49 0.75
C PHE A 82 12.57 -11.01 2.15
N ASP A 83 13.75 -11.38 2.62
CA ASP A 83 14.29 -10.95 3.92
C ASP A 83 14.93 -9.56 3.83
N SER A 84 15.47 -9.23 2.66
CA SER A 84 16.15 -7.97 2.37
C SER A 84 15.78 -7.45 0.98
N VAL A 85 15.99 -6.16 0.74
CA VAL A 85 15.82 -5.59 -0.61
C VAL A 85 16.83 -6.17 -1.61
N ASP A 86 17.98 -6.63 -1.13
CA ASP A 86 19.03 -7.22 -1.96
C ASP A 86 18.61 -8.56 -2.57
N ASP A 87 17.69 -9.27 -1.90
CA ASP A 87 17.16 -10.54 -2.41
C ASP A 87 16.39 -10.40 -3.73
N LEU A 88 16.00 -9.18 -4.12
CA LEU A 88 15.43 -8.94 -5.44
C LEU A 88 16.35 -9.36 -6.59
N THR A 89 17.67 -9.41 -6.40
CA THR A 89 18.59 -9.88 -7.46
C THR A 89 18.46 -11.38 -7.74
N LYS A 90 17.75 -12.13 -6.89
CA LYS A 90 17.41 -13.54 -7.11
C LYS A 90 16.25 -13.69 -8.13
N VAL A 91 15.51 -12.62 -8.39
CA VAL A 91 14.41 -12.60 -9.36
C VAL A 91 14.93 -12.41 -10.78
N LYS A 92 14.52 -13.31 -11.69
CA LYS A 92 14.89 -13.21 -13.11
C LYS A 92 14.44 -11.86 -13.69
N GLY A 93 15.40 -11.15 -14.29
CA GLY A 93 15.15 -9.82 -14.89
C GLY A 93 15.43 -8.64 -13.96
N ILE A 94 15.86 -8.88 -12.71
CA ILE A 94 16.38 -7.84 -11.82
C ILE A 94 17.88 -8.05 -11.63
N GLY A 95 18.68 -7.15 -12.21
CA GLY A 95 20.11 -7.08 -11.93
C GLY A 95 20.44 -6.00 -10.91
N VAL A 96 21.70 -5.97 -10.45
CA VAL A 96 22.23 -4.97 -9.50
C VAL A 96 21.88 -3.54 -9.93
N LYS A 97 22.01 -3.21 -11.22
CA LYS A 97 21.67 -1.87 -11.73
C LYS A 97 20.20 -1.49 -11.51
N THR A 98 19.28 -2.44 -11.67
CA THR A 98 17.83 -2.20 -11.45
C THR A 98 17.55 -2.06 -9.96
N LEU A 99 18.20 -2.87 -9.12
CA LEU A 99 18.10 -2.76 -7.67
C LEU A 99 18.57 -1.38 -7.19
N GLU A 100 19.77 -0.94 -7.56
CA GLU A 100 20.34 0.33 -7.10
C GLU A 100 19.48 1.54 -7.50
N LYS A 101 18.95 1.56 -8.73
CA LYS A 101 18.04 2.62 -9.19
C LYS A 101 16.79 2.76 -8.32
N ASN A 102 16.38 1.70 -7.64
CA ASN A 102 15.15 1.66 -6.87
C ASN A 102 15.38 1.57 -5.36
N ARG A 103 16.61 1.34 -4.89
CA ARG A 103 16.93 1.07 -3.48
C ARG A 103 16.30 2.06 -2.49
N HIS A 104 16.32 3.35 -2.82
CA HIS A 104 15.72 4.42 -2.01
C HIS A 104 14.19 4.33 -1.87
N ARG A 105 13.52 3.60 -2.76
CA ARG A 105 12.07 3.34 -2.78
C ARG A 105 11.71 1.94 -2.30
N LEU A 106 12.66 1.07 -1.95
CA LEU A 106 12.34 -0.30 -1.58
C LEU A 106 12.28 -0.47 -0.05
N THR A 107 11.39 -1.34 0.40
CA THR A 107 11.31 -1.78 1.80
C THR A 107 10.99 -3.26 1.89
N VAL A 108 11.34 -3.83 3.04
CA VAL A 108 10.96 -5.18 3.48
C VAL A 108 10.38 -5.07 4.88
N HIS A 109 9.10 -5.42 5.04
CA HIS A 109 8.39 -5.54 6.31
C HIS A 109 7.38 -6.68 6.19
#